data_AF-A0A3A9ILU5-F1
#
_entry.id   AF-A0A3A9ILU5-F1
#
_cell.length_a   1.000
_cell.length_b   1.000
_cell.length_c   1.000
_cell.angle_alpha   90.00
_cell.angle_beta   90.00
_cell.angle_gamma   90.00
#
_symmetry.space_group_name_H-M   'P 1'
#
loop_
_entity.id
_entity.type
_entity.pdbx_description
1 polymer ?
#
loop_
_entity_poly.entity_id
_entity_poly.type
_entity_poly.pdbx_seq_one_letter_code
_entity_poly.pdbx_strand_id
1 'polypeptide(L)'
;MPIAELTPFVDLCEETAKRLRQLREAMNLSRPKFADLLGIPPTTLKNYELGYREIGGFALLQIANHYALHQHATWLMTGKNPVSPILTADDVSALNP
;
A
#
# COMPACT_ATOMS: atom_id res chain seq x y z
N MET A 1 23.04 -19.11 18.42
CA MET A 1 22.35 -17.88 17.99
C MET A 1 21.14 -18.31 17.18
N PRO A 2 19.90 -18.00 17.57
CA PRO A 2 18.75 -18.40 16.78
C PRO A 2 18.60 -17.45 15.59
N ILE A 3 18.25 -18.04 14.44
CA ILE A 3 17.82 -17.36 13.23
C ILE A 3 16.44 -16.77 13.52
N ALA A 4 16.39 -15.66 14.26
CA ALA A 4 15.17 -14.87 14.42
C ALA A 4 15.10 -13.86 13.27
N GLU A 5 13.91 -13.75 12.67
CA GLU A 5 13.50 -12.66 11.77
C GLU A 5 13.84 -12.77 10.27
N LEU A 6 13.68 -13.95 9.68
CA LEU A 6 13.20 -14.00 8.29
C LEU A 6 11.71 -14.35 8.35
N THR A 7 10.84 -13.34 8.40
CA THR A 7 9.44 -13.57 8.06
C THR A 7 9.42 -14.19 6.67
N PRO A 8 8.83 -15.38 6.46
CA PRO A 8 8.77 -15.96 5.14
C PRO A 8 8.02 -14.97 4.24
N PHE A 9 8.58 -14.67 3.05
CA PHE A 9 7.99 -13.78 2.04
C PHE A 9 6.52 -14.12 1.69
N VAL A 10 6.05 -15.30 2.10
CA VAL A 10 4.71 -15.85 1.95
C VAL A 10 3.63 -14.98 2.62
N ASP A 11 3.96 -14.15 3.61
CA ASP A 11 2.97 -13.37 4.37
C ASP A 11 2.77 -11.92 3.87
N LEU A 12 3.55 -11.46 2.87
CA LEU A 12 3.53 -10.05 2.44
C LEU A 12 2.20 -9.63 1.80
N CYS A 13 1.60 -10.49 0.98
CA CYS A 13 0.31 -10.22 0.33
C CYS A 13 -0.82 -10.13 1.37
N GLU A 14 -0.81 -11.02 2.37
CA GLU A 14 -1.80 -11.02 3.45
C GLU A 14 -1.70 -9.75 4.30
N GLU A 15 -0.49 -9.37 4.72
CA GLU A 15 -0.28 -8.15 5.51
C GLU A 15 -0.64 -6.88 4.74
N THR A 16 -0.35 -6.83 3.44
CA THR A 16 -0.75 -5.70 2.58
C THR A 16 -2.28 -5.61 2.45
N ALA A 17 -2.97 -6.75 2.33
CA ALA A 17 -4.44 -6.80 2.32
C ALA A 17 -5.05 -6.32 3.65
N LYS A 18 -4.47 -6.72 4.79
CA LYS A 18 -4.88 -6.24 6.12
C LYS A 18 -4.70 -4.73 6.24
N ARG A 19 -3.55 -4.20 5.80
CA ARG A 19 -3.28 -2.75 5.82
C ARG A 19 -4.20 -1.97 4.89
N LEU A 20 -4.59 -2.52 3.74
CA LEU A 20 -5.56 -1.89 2.83
C LEU A 20 -6.91 -1.70 3.54
N ARG A 21 -7.36 -2.73 4.25
CA ARG A 21 -8.58 -2.67 5.07
C ARG A 21 -8.46 -1.64 6.20
N GLN A 22 -7.35 -1.64 6.93
CA GLN A 22 -7.09 -0.70 8.01
C GLN A 22 -7.08 0.75 7.52
N LEU A 23 -6.47 1.02 6.37
CA LEU A 23 -6.47 2.34 5.75
C LEU A 23 -7.89 2.82 5.46
N ARG A 24 -8.73 1.96 4.85
CA ARG A 24 -10.14 2.29 4.60
C ARG A 24 -10.90 2.61 5.88
N GLU A 25 -10.72 1.79 6.92
CA GLU A 25 -11.39 1.95 8.22
C GLU A 25 -10.93 3.22 8.94
N ALA A 26 -9.63 3.55 8.89
CA ALA A 26 -9.08 4.79 9.44
C ALA A 26 -9.63 6.05 8.75
N MET A 27 -9.97 5.95 7.46
CA MET A 27 -10.65 7.02 6.72
C MET A 27 -12.16 7.06 6.97
N ASN A 28 -12.71 6.15 7.77
CA ASN A 28 -14.13 5.99 8.05
C ASN A 28 -14.98 5.82 6.76
N LEU A 29 -14.43 5.11 5.77
CA LEU A 29 -15.09 4.89 4.49
C LEU A 29 -15.69 3.47 4.41
N SER A 30 -16.92 3.41 3.89
CA SER A 30 -17.51 2.13 3.45
C SER A 30 -16.72 1.55 2.27
N ARG A 31 -16.77 0.23 2.07
CA ARG A 31 -16.15 -0.42 0.90
C ARG A 31 -16.51 0.22 -0.45
N PRO A 32 -17.79 0.50 -0.78
CA PRO A 32 -18.12 1.14 -2.05
C PRO A 32 -17.43 2.49 -2.24
N LYS A 33 -17.55 3.40 -1.26
CA LYS A 33 -16.89 4.73 -1.31
C LYS A 33 -15.38 4.65 -1.47
N PHE A 34 -14.72 3.70 -0.81
CA PHE A 34 -13.27 3.54 -0.94
C PHE A 34 -12.88 2.90 -2.27
N ALA A 35 -13.68 1.97 -2.79
CA ALA A 35 -13.47 1.38 -4.10
C ALA A 35 -13.64 2.44 -5.21
N ASP A 36 -14.63 3.33 -5.08
CA ASP A 36 -14.84 4.47 -5.97
C ASP A 36 -13.64 5.43 -5.95
N LEU A 37 -13.09 5.70 -4.76
CA LEU A 37 -11.87 6.52 -4.58
C LEU A 37 -10.66 5.93 -5.31
N LEU A 38 -10.56 4.60 -5.32
CA LEU A 38 -9.51 3.86 -6.00
C LEU A 38 -9.83 3.60 -7.48
N GLY A 39 -11.04 3.90 -7.97
CA GLY A 39 -11.46 3.57 -9.33
C GLY A 39 -11.47 2.08 -9.63
N ILE A 40 -11.77 1.23 -8.63
CA ILE A 40 -11.88 -0.23 -8.78
C ILE A 40 -13.28 -0.72 -8.40
N PRO A 41 -13.75 -1.88 -8.90
CA PRO A 41 -15.04 -2.42 -8.48
C PRO A 41 -15.07 -2.74 -6.97
N PRO A 42 -16.18 -2.49 -6.24
CA PRO A 42 -16.30 -2.82 -4.81
C PRO A 42 -16.06 -4.29 -4.48
N THR A 43 -16.43 -5.18 -5.40
CA THR A 43 -16.14 -6.63 -5.31
C THR A 43 -14.65 -6.93 -5.40
N THR A 44 -13.91 -6.16 -6.21
CA THR A 44 -12.45 -6.28 -6.33
C THR A 44 -11.78 -5.86 -5.02
N LEU A 45 -12.18 -4.72 -4.46
CA LEU A 45 -11.70 -4.28 -3.14
C LEU A 45 -12.02 -5.32 -2.04
N LYS A 46 -13.24 -5.86 -2.01
CA LYS A 46 -13.62 -6.92 -1.06
C LYS A 46 -12.69 -8.13 -1.19
N ASN A 47 -12.40 -8.57 -2.42
CA ASN A 47 -11.55 -9.73 -2.66
C ASN A 47 -10.10 -9.48 -2.23
N TYR A 48 -9.60 -8.26 -2.39
CA TYR A 48 -8.30 -7.85 -1.85
C TYR A 48 -8.28 -7.94 -0.32
N GLU A 49 -9.23 -7.30 0.36
CA GLU A 49 -9.26 -7.26 1.83
C GLU A 49 -9.47 -8.62 2.49
N LEU A 50 -10.09 -9.57 1.78
CA LEU A 50 -10.34 -10.93 2.28
C LEU A 50 -9.27 -11.94 1.83
N GLY A 51 -8.25 -11.50 1.07
CA GLY A 51 -7.19 -12.39 0.57
C GLY A 51 -7.62 -13.35 -0.53
N TYR A 52 -8.83 -13.20 -1.10
CA TYR A 52 -9.27 -14.00 -2.26
C TYR A 52 -8.54 -13.63 -3.54
N ARG A 53 -7.91 -12.45 -3.57
CA ARG A 53 -7.10 -11.98 -4.68
C ARG A 53 -5.98 -11.08 -4.16
N GLU A 54 -4.80 -11.17 -4.76
CA GLU A 54 -3.70 -10.24 -4.50
C GLU A 54 -4.00 -8.85 -5.06
N ILE A 55 -3.53 -7.82 -4.37
CA ILE A 55 -3.67 -6.43 -4.82
C ILE A 55 -2.84 -6.24 -6.09
N GLY A 56 -3.49 -5.85 -7.18
CA GLY A 56 -2.81 -5.62 -8.45
C GLY A 56 -1.93 -4.37 -8.41
N GLY A 57 -0.82 -4.39 -9.15
CA GLY A 57 0.11 -3.25 -9.23
C GLY A 57 -0.55 -1.94 -9.66
N PHE A 58 -1.55 -1.99 -10.55
CA PHE A 58 -2.31 -0.79 -10.94
C PHE A 58 -3.04 -0.14 -9.76
N ALA A 59 -3.66 -0.93 -8.87
CA ALA A 59 -4.33 -0.40 -7.69
C ALA A 59 -3.32 0.23 -6.70
N LEU A 60 -2.13 -0.36 -6.56
CA LEU A 60 -1.05 0.23 -5.76
C LEU A 60 -0.58 1.58 -6.35
N LEU A 61 -0.45 1.67 -7.67
CA LEU A 61 -0.09 2.92 -8.34
C LEU A 61 -1.17 3.99 -8.17
N GLN A 62 -2.46 3.62 -8.20
CA GLN A 62 -3.55 4.54 -7.91
C GLN A 62 -3.45 5.08 -6.49
N ILE A 63 -3.21 4.23 -5.49
CA ILE A 63 -3.00 4.66 -4.10
C ILE A 63 -1.80 5.59 -3.98
N ALA A 64 -0.67 5.22 -4.60
CA ALA A 64 0.59 5.97 -4.52
C ALA A 64 0.52 7.36 -5.17
N ASN A 65 -0.36 7.56 -6.15
CA ASN A 65 -0.50 8.83 -6.87
C ASN A 65 -1.77 9.61 -6.48
N HIS A 66 -2.61 9.07 -5.61
CA HIS A 66 -3.84 9.74 -5.21
C HIS A 66 -3.57 10.83 -4.16
N TYR A 67 -4.13 12.03 -4.37
CA TYR A 67 -3.88 13.21 -3.54
C TYR A 67 -4.09 12.95 -2.03
N ALA A 68 -5.11 12.17 -1.65
CA ALA A 68 -5.40 11.85 -0.25
C ALA A 68 -4.71 10.58 0.28
N LEU A 69 -4.19 9.71 -0.59
CA LEU A 69 -3.72 8.37 -0.19
C LEU A 69 -2.21 8.19 -0.32
N HIS A 70 -1.54 9.01 -1.14
CA HIS A 70 -0.11 8.86 -1.44
C HIS A 70 0.76 8.79 -0.18
N GLN A 71 0.46 9.60 0.84
CA GLN A 71 1.17 9.60 2.12
C GLN A 71 1.15 8.26 2.86
N HIS A 72 0.17 7.39 2.58
CA HIS A 72 0.01 6.08 3.21
C HIS A 72 0.61 4.94 2.38
N ALA A 73 1.07 5.19 1.14
CA ALA A 73 1.49 4.14 0.22
C ALA A 73 2.68 3.32 0.74
N THR A 74 3.70 3.98 1.31
CA THR A 74 4.86 3.30 1.89
C THR A 74 4.46 2.39 3.06
N TRP A 75 3.61 2.89 3.95
CA TRP A 75 3.09 2.11 5.07
C TRP A 75 2.23 0.94 4.60
N LEU A 76 1.37 1.15 3.59
CA LEU A 76 0.54 0.10 3.02
C LEU A 76 1.37 -1.08 2.49
N MET A 77 2.46 -0.79 1.77
CA MET A 77 3.29 -1.82 1.13
C MET A 77 4.28 -2.47 2.10
N THR A 78 4.84 -1.72 3.05
CA THR A 78 5.98 -2.18 3.86
C THR A 78 5.67 -2.35 5.34
N GLY A 79 4.55 -1.80 5.82
CA GLY A 79 4.23 -1.70 7.25
C GLY A 79 5.04 -0.66 8.00
N LYS A 80 5.94 0.05 7.30
CA LYS A 80 6.81 1.07 7.88
C LYS A 80 6.31 2.44 7.45
N ASN A 81 6.29 3.38 8.39
CA ASN A 81 5.98 4.76 8.06
C ASN A 81 7.03 5.29 7.07
N PRO A 82 6.63 6.15 6.11
CA PRO A 82 7.59 6.78 5.23
C PRO A 82 8.62 7.53 6.07
N VAL A 83 9.88 7.15 5.94
CA VAL A 83 10.98 7.99 6.38
C VAL A 83 11.07 9.08 5.32
N SER A 84 10.89 10.35 5.70
CA SER A 84 11.15 11.46 4.78
C SER A 84 12.59 11.33 4.30
N PRO A 85 12.84 10.97 3.03
CA PRO A 85 14.19 10.93 2.53
C PRO A 85 14.66 12.38 2.43
N ILE A 86 15.83 12.69 2.99
CA ILE A 86 16.59 13.86 2.57
C ILE A 86 17.18 13.48 1.19
N LEU A 87 16.32 13.45 0.17
CA LEU A 87 16.73 13.32 -1.22
C LEU A 87 16.13 14.51 -1.94
N THR A 88 17.00 15.48 -2.15
CA THR A 88 16.71 16.71 -2.87
C THR A 88 16.70 16.41 -4.37
N ALA A 89 16.14 17.32 -5.18
CA ALA A 89 16.17 17.19 -6.64
C ALA A 89 17.61 17.07 -7.20
N ASP A 90 18.59 17.55 -6.43
CA ASP A 90 20.02 17.48 -6.74
C ASP A 90 20.55 16.04 -6.63
N ASP A 91 20.04 15.23 -5.69
CA ASP A 91 20.46 13.83 -5.50
C ASP A 91 19.96 12.91 -6.63
N VAL A 92 18.82 13.25 -7.25
CA VAL A 92 18.26 12.51 -8.40
C VAL A 92 19.05 12.80 -9.68
N SER A 93 19.51 14.04 -9.86
CA SER A 93 20.31 14.46 -11.02
C SER A 93 21.71 13.84 -11.04
N ALA A 94 22.24 13.45 -9.87
CA ALA A 94 23.54 12.80 -9.73
C ALA A 94 23.54 11.30 -10.09
N LEU A 95 22.36 10.66 -10.20
CA LEU A 95 22.24 9.22 -10.46
C LEU A 95 22.13 8.84 -11.94
N ASN A 96 22.05 9.82 -12.85
CA ASN A 96 22.06 9.58 -14.28
C ASN A 96 22.89 10.66 -14.99
N PRO A 97 24.22 10.47 -15.09
CA PRO A 97 25.12 11.44 -15.73
C PRO A 97 24.90 11.55 -17.24
#